data_AF-A0A0L6W0U2-F1
#
_entry.id   AF-A0A0L6W0U2-F1
#
_cell.length_a   1.000
_cell.length_b   1.000
_cell.length_c   1.000
_cell.angle_alpha   90.00
_cell.angle_beta   90.00
_cell.angle_gamma   90.00
#
_symmetry.space_group_name_H-M   'P 1'
#
loop_
_entity.id
_entity.type
_entity.pdbx_description
1 polymer ?
#
loop_
_entity_poly.entity_id
_entity_poly.type
_entity_poly.pdbx_seq_one_letter_code
_entity_poly.pdbx_strand_id
1 'polypeptide(L)'
;MASEIKYRQSVTKSDIVRFVYDSLLKNGWQTTFEYTKYSPRLFYEKPLAIPEVSRIDFAKYTYYCFLLSHNFVEKDEAARYKACGVSIYCSVVLYWLLVQYGVVSEKRLKFCQGYFKYQTRADTPPQSRYRVDIHAWLCYDGSVIDITIWQQQEGFDFLKKGFEIPVIMGKIPAGLSLFGYEEEKSLAKEYARRFAKESELTFSEWINYHKMQADFLFDVRAQETGPS
;
A
#
# COMPACT_ATOMS: atom_id res chain seq x y z
N MET A 1 -13.07 -13.38 -14.97
CA MET A 1 -14.05 -12.37 -15.44
C MET A 1 -13.60 -11.00 -15.00
N ALA A 2 -13.11 -10.17 -15.92
CA ALA A 2 -12.67 -8.82 -15.64
C ALA A 2 -13.85 -7.96 -15.18
N SER A 3 -13.72 -7.25 -14.06
CA SER A 3 -14.69 -6.24 -13.66
C SER A 3 -14.73 -5.14 -14.72
N GLU A 4 -15.90 -4.90 -15.30
CA GLU A 4 -16.15 -3.72 -16.14
C GLU A 4 -15.83 -2.46 -15.32
N ILE A 5 -14.69 -1.84 -15.62
CA ILE A 5 -14.39 -0.49 -15.17
C ILE A 5 -15.39 0.41 -15.91
N LYS A 6 -16.41 0.92 -15.22
CA LYS A 6 -17.38 1.87 -15.79
C LYS A 6 -16.72 3.23 -15.98
N TYR A 7 -16.03 3.39 -17.10
CA TYR A 7 -15.48 4.65 -17.57
C TYR A 7 -16.62 5.68 -17.78
N ARG A 8 -16.62 6.79 -17.03
CA ARG A 8 -17.62 7.87 -17.17
C ARG A 8 -16.95 9.24 -17.30
N GLN A 9 -17.50 10.08 -18.19
CA GLN A 9 -16.99 11.43 -18.50
C GLN A 9 -17.08 12.42 -17.33
N SER A 10 -17.93 12.15 -16.34
CA SER A 10 -17.94 12.79 -15.02
C SER A 10 -18.33 11.74 -13.97
N VAL A 11 -17.67 11.78 -12.81
CA VAL A 11 -17.96 10.88 -11.69
C VAL A 11 -18.25 11.76 -10.48
N THR A 12 -19.48 11.71 -9.97
CA THR A 12 -19.85 12.45 -8.75
C THR A 12 -19.14 11.85 -7.55
N LYS A 13 -18.98 12.61 -6.46
CA LYS A 13 -18.42 12.09 -5.20
C LYS A 13 -19.19 10.85 -4.70
N SER A 14 -20.51 10.84 -4.87
CA SER A 14 -21.38 9.70 -4.54
C SER A 14 -21.12 8.46 -5.40
N ASP A 15 -20.85 8.63 -6.70
CA ASP A 15 -20.55 7.51 -7.58
C ASP A 15 -19.21 6.85 -7.22
N ILE A 16 -18.21 7.65 -6.85
CA ILE A 16 -16.90 7.14 -6.40
C ILE A 16 -17.07 6.36 -5.11
N VAL A 17 -17.78 6.91 -4.12
CA VAL A 17 -18.02 6.24 -2.84
C VAL A 17 -18.74 4.90 -3.04
N ARG A 18 -19.78 4.86 -3.88
CA ARG A 18 -20.49 3.61 -4.17
C ARG A 18 -19.61 2.60 -4.90
N PHE A 19 -18.86 3.02 -5.91
CA PHE A 19 -17.92 2.14 -6.64
C PHE A 19 -16.87 1.54 -5.70
N VAL A 20 -16.28 2.38 -4.83
CA VAL A 20 -15.29 1.94 -3.85
C VAL A 20 -15.92 0.94 -2.88
N TYR A 21 -17.13 1.20 -2.39
CA TYR A 21 -17.84 0.27 -1.49
C TYR A 21 -18.12 -1.08 -2.14
N ASP A 22 -18.66 -1.08 -3.36
CA ASP A 22 -18.94 -2.30 -4.12
C ASP A 22 -17.64 -3.08 -4.39
N SER A 23 -16.54 -2.37 -4.65
CA SER A 23 -15.23 -2.98 -4.91
C SER A 23 -14.58 -3.52 -3.64
N LEU A 24 -14.68 -2.82 -2.51
CA LEU A 24 -14.21 -3.32 -1.21
C LEU A 24 -14.92 -4.62 -0.86
N LEU A 25 -16.26 -4.64 -0.94
CA LEU A 25 -17.06 -5.84 -0.67
C LEU A 25 -16.75 -6.97 -1.63
N LYS A 26 -16.69 -6.70 -2.93
CA LYS A 26 -16.39 -7.70 -3.96
C LYS A 26 -15.01 -8.33 -3.76
N ASN A 27 -14.03 -7.56 -3.32
CA ASN A 27 -12.66 -8.03 -3.10
C ASN A 27 -12.43 -8.61 -1.68
N GLY A 28 -13.46 -8.66 -0.83
CA GLY A 28 -13.33 -9.17 0.54
C GLY A 28 -12.47 -8.27 1.44
N TRP A 29 -12.42 -6.97 1.16
CA TRP A 29 -11.77 -5.98 2.00
C TRP A 29 -12.71 -5.62 3.14
N GLN A 30 -12.18 -5.66 4.36
CA GLN A 30 -12.85 -5.25 5.57
C GLN A 30 -12.57 -3.76 5.83
N THR A 31 -13.48 -3.09 6.52
CA THR A 31 -13.37 -1.67 6.85
C THR A 31 -13.98 -1.42 8.22
N THR A 32 -13.38 -0.52 9.00
CA THR A 32 -13.96 -0.02 10.26
C THR A 32 -14.88 1.18 10.04
N PHE A 33 -14.86 1.76 8.83
CA PHE A 33 -15.70 2.88 8.46
C PHE A 33 -16.90 2.47 7.61
N GLU A 34 -18.03 3.13 7.88
CA GLU A 34 -19.18 3.16 6.98
C GLU A 34 -18.98 4.27 5.93
N TYR A 35 -18.56 3.87 4.72
CA TYR A 35 -18.24 4.79 3.62
C TYR A 35 -19.45 5.61 3.13
N THR A 36 -20.67 5.16 3.43
CA THR A 36 -21.91 5.89 3.13
C THR A 36 -22.19 7.02 4.11
N LYS A 37 -21.62 6.97 5.32
CA LYS A 37 -21.79 7.98 6.38
C LYS A 37 -20.63 8.96 6.45
N TYR A 38 -19.41 8.45 6.31
CA TYR A 38 -18.20 9.26 6.44
C TYR A 38 -17.65 9.66 5.07
N SER A 39 -17.07 10.86 4.98
CA SER A 39 -16.35 11.28 3.78
C SER A 39 -14.88 10.90 3.90
N PRO A 40 -14.27 10.33 2.84
CA PRO A 40 -12.84 10.07 2.85
C PRO A 40 -12.10 11.40 2.83
N ARG A 41 -10.98 11.47 3.55
CA ARG A 41 -10.12 12.66 3.53
C ARG A 41 -9.14 12.57 2.36
N LEU A 42 -8.77 13.71 1.81
CA LEU A 42 -7.64 13.82 0.89
C LEU A 42 -6.35 13.80 1.70
N PHE A 43 -5.41 12.93 1.33
CA PHE A 43 -4.07 12.90 1.89
C PHE A 43 -3.17 13.84 1.09
N TYR A 44 -2.36 14.61 1.81
CA TYR A 44 -1.46 15.60 1.22
C TYR A 44 -0.01 15.17 1.40
N GLU A 45 0.85 15.73 0.55
CA GLU A 45 2.28 15.59 0.69
C GLU A 45 2.74 16.12 2.05
N LYS A 46 3.57 15.33 2.73
CA LYS A 46 4.24 15.71 3.96
C LYS A 46 5.57 14.97 4.06
N PRO A 47 6.72 15.66 4.24
CA PRO A 47 8.02 15.03 4.36
C PRO A 47 8.03 13.94 5.43
N LEU A 48 8.51 12.75 5.05
CA LEU A 48 8.60 11.61 5.96
C LEU A 48 9.80 11.78 6.89
N ALA A 49 9.56 11.78 8.20
CA ALA A 49 10.59 11.97 9.22
C ALA A 49 10.73 10.73 10.11
N ILE A 50 11.58 9.78 9.69
CA ILE A 50 11.91 8.58 10.46
C ILE A 50 13.05 8.88 11.46
N PRO A 51 12.96 8.43 12.73
CA PRO A 51 14.05 8.56 13.69
C PRO A 51 15.37 7.97 13.15
N GLU A 52 16.50 8.66 13.38
CA GLU A 52 17.81 8.24 12.86
C GLU A 52 18.14 6.78 13.20
N VAL A 53 17.95 6.42 14.46
CA VAL A 53 18.19 5.08 15.01
C VAL A 53 17.38 3.98 14.34
N SER A 54 16.28 4.34 13.66
CA SER A 54 15.34 3.42 13.02
C SER A 54 15.49 3.39 11.49
N ARG A 55 16.36 4.23 10.90
CA ARG A 55 16.44 4.40 9.43
C ARG A 55 16.85 3.12 8.70
N ILE A 56 17.81 2.37 9.24
CA ILE A 56 18.29 1.13 8.63
C ILE A 56 17.17 0.09 8.59
N ASP A 57 16.51 -0.17 9.72
CA ASP A 57 15.40 -1.13 9.77
C ASP A 57 14.19 -0.66 8.96
N PHE A 58 13.90 0.63 8.95
CA PHE A 58 12.85 1.20 8.11
C PHE A 58 13.14 0.97 6.61
N ALA A 59 14.36 1.27 6.16
CA ALA A 59 14.78 1.04 4.78
C ALA A 59 14.75 -0.45 4.42
N LYS A 60 15.22 -1.32 5.32
CA LYS A 60 15.17 -2.78 5.16
C LYS A 60 13.75 -3.29 4.97
N TYR A 61 12.82 -2.94 5.86
CA TYR A 61 11.44 -3.46 5.79
C TYR A 61 10.65 -2.86 4.62
N THR A 62 10.85 -1.59 4.30
CA THR A 62 10.23 -0.97 3.11
C THR A 62 10.75 -1.59 1.82
N TYR A 63 12.07 -1.83 1.70
CA TYR A 63 12.66 -2.49 0.54
C TYR A 63 12.17 -3.94 0.40
N TYR A 64 12.16 -4.70 1.50
CA TYR A 64 11.60 -6.04 1.55
C TYR A 64 10.15 -6.07 1.02
N CYS A 65 9.28 -5.23 1.56
CA CYS A 65 7.88 -5.22 1.16
C CYS A 65 7.69 -4.68 -0.28
N PHE A 66 8.57 -3.80 -0.77
CA PHE A 66 8.60 -3.40 -2.18
C PHE A 66 8.90 -4.60 -3.09
N LEU A 67 9.94 -5.39 -2.79
CA LEU A 67 10.25 -6.62 -3.53
C LEU A 67 9.13 -7.67 -3.43
N LEU A 68 8.54 -7.81 -2.24
CA LEU A 68 7.40 -8.69 -1.98
C LEU A 68 6.22 -8.34 -2.88
N SER A 69 5.92 -7.04 -3.03
CA SER A 69 4.83 -6.59 -3.90
C SER A 69 5.06 -6.93 -5.38
N HIS A 70 6.32 -7.00 -5.82
CA HIS A 70 6.71 -7.39 -7.18
C HIS A 70 6.86 -8.91 -7.37
N ASN A 71 6.55 -9.71 -6.34
CA ASN A 71 6.78 -11.15 -6.30
C ASN A 71 8.25 -11.56 -6.54
N PHE A 72 9.22 -10.74 -6.12
CA PHE A 72 10.65 -11.10 -6.20
C PHE A 72 11.15 -11.97 -5.03
N VAL A 73 10.36 -12.11 -3.98
CA VAL A 73 10.70 -12.95 -2.82
C VAL A 73 10.04 -14.33 -3.01
N GLU A 74 10.83 -15.41 -2.95
CA GLU A 74 10.33 -16.78 -3.11
C GLU A 74 9.33 -17.17 -2.02
N LYS A 75 8.04 -17.08 -2.37
CA LYS A 75 6.90 -17.99 -2.12
C LYS A 75 5.63 -17.23 -2.50
N ASP A 76 4.70 -17.92 -3.13
CA ASP A 76 3.43 -17.45 -3.72
C ASP A 76 2.50 -16.60 -2.82
N GLU A 77 2.90 -16.23 -1.60
CA GLU A 77 2.01 -15.63 -0.61
C GLU A 77 1.47 -14.26 -1.04
N ALA A 78 2.33 -13.33 -1.46
CA ALA A 78 1.88 -12.06 -2.02
C ALA A 78 1.14 -12.25 -3.36
N ALA A 79 1.51 -13.28 -4.13
CA ALA A 79 0.89 -13.59 -5.40
C ALA A 79 -0.59 -14.01 -5.26
N ARG A 80 -0.98 -14.63 -4.12
CA ARG A 80 -2.40 -14.91 -3.79
C ARG A 80 -3.27 -13.66 -3.84
N TYR A 81 -2.69 -12.49 -3.54
CA TYR A 81 -3.40 -11.22 -3.50
C TYR A 81 -3.16 -10.35 -4.73
N LYS A 82 -2.47 -10.84 -5.76
CA LYS A 82 -2.14 -10.06 -6.97
C LYS A 82 -3.38 -9.54 -7.70
N ALA A 83 -4.47 -10.29 -7.66
CA ALA A 83 -5.71 -9.93 -8.34
C ALA A 83 -6.60 -8.95 -7.54
N CYS A 84 -6.45 -8.89 -6.21
CA CYS A 84 -7.46 -8.21 -5.38
C CYS A 84 -6.97 -7.68 -4.04
N GLY A 85 -5.67 -7.55 -3.74
CA GLY A 85 -5.28 -7.15 -2.38
C GLY A 85 -3.80 -6.95 -2.07
N VAL A 86 -2.89 -6.96 -3.04
CA VAL A 86 -1.45 -6.86 -2.75
C VAL A 86 -1.07 -5.58 -2.00
N SER A 87 -1.78 -4.47 -2.22
CA SER A 87 -1.59 -3.22 -1.48
C SER A 87 -1.98 -3.32 -0.01
N ILE A 88 -3.08 -4.01 0.31
CA ILE A 88 -3.40 -4.37 1.70
C ILE A 88 -2.31 -5.25 2.27
N TYR A 89 -2.00 -6.35 1.59
CA TYR A 89 -1.09 -7.36 2.09
C TYR A 89 0.27 -6.74 2.45
N CYS A 90 0.88 -6.03 1.50
CA CYS A 90 2.19 -5.41 1.72
C CYS A 90 2.13 -4.28 2.76
N SER A 91 1.04 -3.49 2.80
CA SER A 91 0.87 -2.47 3.84
C SER A 91 0.73 -3.09 5.23
N VAL A 92 0.02 -4.21 5.37
CA VAL A 92 -0.16 -4.91 6.65
C VAL A 92 1.13 -5.58 7.10
N VAL A 93 1.87 -6.24 6.20
CA VAL A 93 3.20 -6.78 6.50
C VAL A 93 4.12 -5.65 6.98
N LEU A 94 4.21 -4.55 6.21
CA LEU A 94 5.06 -3.42 6.56
C LEU A 94 4.64 -2.78 7.88
N TYR A 95 3.34 -2.60 8.12
CA TYR A 95 2.81 -2.04 9.37
C TYR A 95 3.31 -2.84 10.57
N TRP A 96 3.19 -4.16 10.52
CA TRP A 96 3.56 -5.01 11.64
C TRP A 96 5.06 -5.20 11.79
N LEU A 97 5.84 -5.24 10.70
CA LEU A 97 7.30 -5.21 10.80
C LEU A 97 7.78 -3.93 11.50
N LEU A 98 7.22 -2.78 11.12
CA LEU A 98 7.61 -1.49 11.70
C LEU A 98 7.19 -1.34 13.17
N VAL A 99 6.00 -1.82 13.53
CA VAL A 99 5.46 -1.71 14.91
C VAL A 99 6.03 -2.78 15.83
N GLN A 100 6.03 -4.05 15.43
CA GLN A 100 6.40 -5.19 16.28
C GLN A 100 7.87 -5.13 16.69
N TYR A 101 8.75 -4.65 15.81
CA TYR A 101 10.18 -4.52 16.07
C TYR A 101 10.60 -3.10 16.48
N GLY A 102 9.64 -2.25 16.86
CA GLY A 102 9.92 -0.95 17.47
C GLY A 102 10.57 0.09 16.53
N VAL A 103 10.49 -0.10 15.22
CA VAL A 103 11.01 0.86 14.22
C VAL A 103 10.21 2.16 14.30
N VAL A 104 8.90 2.06 14.47
CA VAL A 104 8.03 3.22 14.77
C VAL A 104 6.99 2.88 15.83
N SER A 105 6.45 3.91 16.48
CA SER A 105 5.36 3.75 17.44
C SER A 105 4.03 3.48 16.73
N GLU A 106 3.26 2.51 17.21
CA GLU A 106 1.88 2.25 16.74
C GLU A 106 0.94 3.46 16.92
N LYS A 107 1.27 4.39 17.82
CA LYS A 107 0.45 5.60 18.03
C LYS A 107 0.50 6.53 16.82
N ARG A 108 1.64 6.51 16.11
CA ARG A 108 1.99 7.42 15.01
C ARG A 108 1.80 6.79 13.63
N LEU A 109 1.77 5.46 13.54
CA LEU A 109 1.53 4.71 12.30
C LEU A 109 0.07 4.29 12.20
N LYS A 110 -0.56 4.59 11.06
CA LYS A 110 -1.94 4.20 10.73
C LYS A 110 -1.97 3.37 9.45
N PHE A 111 -2.75 2.30 9.47
CA PHE A 111 -3.15 1.61 8.26
C PHE A 111 -4.27 2.41 7.59
N CYS A 112 -4.16 2.66 6.29
CA CYS A 112 -5.13 3.43 5.54
C CYS A 112 -5.64 2.64 4.34
N GLN A 113 -6.91 2.82 4.03
CA GLN A 113 -7.51 2.31 2.81
C GLN A 113 -8.51 3.30 2.24
N GLY A 114 -8.74 3.20 0.93
CA GLY A 114 -9.57 4.13 0.20
C GLY A 114 -9.38 3.92 -1.29
N TYR A 115 -9.17 5.00 -2.02
CA TYR A 115 -8.95 4.97 -3.46
C TYR A 115 -7.93 6.02 -3.89
N PHE A 116 -7.27 5.74 -5.02
CA PHE A 116 -6.52 6.75 -5.74
C PHE A 116 -7.35 7.32 -6.89
N LYS A 117 -6.94 8.49 -7.37
CA LYS A 117 -7.46 9.09 -8.61
C LYS A 117 -6.32 9.76 -9.36
N TYR A 118 -6.24 9.52 -10.67
CA TYR A 118 -5.33 10.25 -11.55
C TYR A 118 -5.87 10.32 -12.99
N GLN A 119 -5.37 11.26 -13.78
CA GLN A 119 -5.65 11.34 -15.21
C GLN A 119 -4.75 10.36 -15.98
N THR A 120 -5.31 9.50 -16.82
CA THR A 120 -4.51 8.54 -17.58
C THR A 120 -3.67 9.24 -18.65
N ARG A 121 -2.68 8.52 -19.18
CA ARG A 121 -1.84 9.01 -20.27
C ARG A 121 -2.66 9.27 -21.54
N ALA A 122 -2.17 10.16 -22.41
CA ALA A 122 -2.87 10.59 -23.62
C ALA A 122 -2.99 9.48 -24.69
N ASP A 123 -2.13 8.47 -24.63
CA ASP A 123 -2.13 7.25 -25.45
C ASP A 123 -3.07 6.16 -24.91
N THR A 124 -3.69 6.37 -23.74
CA THR A 124 -4.71 5.45 -23.19
C THR A 124 -6.05 5.70 -23.90
N PRO A 125 -6.88 4.66 -24.18
CA PRO A 125 -8.12 4.82 -24.93
C PRO A 125 -9.00 6.00 -24.48
N PRO A 126 -9.68 6.72 -25.40
CA PRO A 126 -10.35 8.01 -25.11
C PRO A 126 -11.40 7.97 -23.99
N GLN A 127 -11.93 6.78 -23.71
CA GLN A 127 -12.92 6.54 -22.68
C GLN A 127 -12.32 6.64 -21.26
N SER A 128 -11.01 6.47 -21.11
CA SER A 128 -10.34 6.30 -19.81
C SER A 128 -9.73 7.57 -19.23
N ARG A 129 -10.30 8.77 -19.45
CA ARG A 129 -9.68 10.05 -19.01
C ARG A 129 -9.18 10.07 -17.56
N TYR A 130 -9.84 9.36 -16.64
CA TYR A 130 -9.39 9.20 -15.26
C TYR A 130 -9.42 7.73 -14.85
N ARG A 131 -8.42 7.31 -14.07
CA ARG A 131 -8.44 6.05 -13.33
C ARG A 131 -8.79 6.33 -11.87
N VAL A 132 -9.71 5.54 -11.35
CA VAL A 132 -10.08 5.49 -9.94
C VAL A 132 -10.15 4.02 -9.54
N ASP A 133 -9.43 3.63 -8.50
CA ASP A 133 -9.45 2.26 -7.99
C ASP A 133 -9.14 2.22 -6.50
N ILE A 134 -9.57 1.14 -5.85
CA ILE A 134 -9.33 0.95 -4.42
C ILE A 134 -7.85 0.69 -4.15
N HIS A 135 -7.36 1.18 -3.01
CA HIS A 135 -5.95 1.04 -2.65
C HIS A 135 -5.75 1.15 -1.14
N ALA A 136 -4.63 0.65 -0.66
CA ALA A 136 -4.22 0.72 0.74
C ALA A 136 -2.77 1.19 0.87
N TRP A 137 -2.49 1.92 1.94
CA TRP A 137 -1.18 2.50 2.23
C TRP A 137 -1.00 2.69 3.73
N LEU A 138 0.18 3.13 4.15
CA LEU A 138 0.42 3.54 5.54
C LEU A 138 0.52 5.05 5.66
N CYS A 139 0.18 5.57 6.83
CA CYS A 139 0.30 6.97 7.19
C CYS A 139 1.10 7.08 8.49
N TYR A 140 2.28 7.68 8.44
CA TYR A 140 3.13 7.91 9.60
C TYR A 140 3.20 9.41 9.90
N ASP A 141 2.60 9.86 11.00
CA ASP A 141 2.41 11.28 11.36
C ASP A 141 1.87 12.16 10.22
N GLY A 142 0.96 11.63 9.41
CA GLY A 142 0.40 12.34 8.27
C GLY A 142 1.20 12.20 6.97
N SER A 143 2.39 11.60 6.99
CA SER A 143 3.15 11.28 5.77
C SER A 143 2.70 9.95 5.20
N VAL A 144 2.36 9.93 3.90
CA VAL A 144 1.97 8.70 3.20
C VAL A 144 3.21 7.84 2.92
N ILE A 145 3.08 6.54 3.15
CA ILE A 145 4.05 5.51 2.76
C ILE A 145 3.29 4.49 1.90
N ASP A 146 3.63 4.41 0.62
CA ASP A 146 3.03 3.46 -0.31
C ASP A 146 4.09 2.86 -1.23
N ILE A 147 4.40 1.60 -0.94
CA ILE A 147 5.37 0.78 -1.66
C ILE A 147 4.73 -0.04 -2.79
N THR A 148 3.42 0.09 -3.00
CA THR A 148 2.64 -0.69 -3.97
C THR A 148 2.04 0.16 -5.08
N ILE A 149 2.18 1.49 -5.02
CA ILE A 149 1.63 2.41 -6.04
C ILE A 149 2.19 2.16 -7.45
N TRP A 150 3.34 1.48 -7.56
CA TRP A 150 3.92 1.02 -8.81
C TRP A 150 2.96 0.22 -9.69
N GLN A 151 1.96 -0.44 -9.11
CA GLN A 151 0.91 -1.13 -9.86
C GLN A 151 0.16 -0.20 -10.84
N GLN A 152 0.28 1.12 -10.65
CA GLN A 152 -0.34 2.13 -11.50
C GLN A 152 0.57 2.62 -12.64
N GLN A 153 1.81 2.11 -12.75
CA GLN A 153 2.80 2.60 -13.71
C GLN A 153 2.34 2.54 -15.16
N GLU A 154 1.51 1.56 -15.53
CA GLU A 154 0.97 1.45 -16.88
C GLU A 154 0.09 2.66 -17.25
N GLY A 155 -0.69 3.17 -16.29
CA GLY A 155 -1.59 4.30 -16.49
C GLY A 155 -1.05 5.65 -16.00
N PHE A 156 0.00 5.66 -15.18
CA PHE A 156 0.57 6.86 -14.55
C PHE A 156 2.10 6.86 -14.69
N ASP A 157 2.66 7.93 -15.26
CA ASP A 157 4.09 8.03 -15.55
C ASP A 157 4.85 8.67 -14.38
N PHE A 158 5.31 7.85 -13.42
CA PHE A 158 6.01 8.31 -12.23
C PHE A 158 7.35 9.00 -12.56
N LEU A 159 8.08 8.53 -13.56
CA LEU A 159 9.35 9.11 -13.99
C LEU A 159 9.15 10.55 -14.48
N LYS A 160 8.14 10.80 -15.32
CA LYS A 160 7.78 12.17 -15.74
C LYS A 160 7.27 13.06 -14.61
N LYS A 161 6.95 12.49 -13.44
CA LYS A 161 6.59 13.23 -12.22
C LYS A 161 7.77 13.39 -11.25
N GLY A 162 8.98 13.01 -11.65
CA GLY A 162 10.20 13.18 -10.85
C GLY A 162 10.34 12.16 -9.72
N PHE A 163 9.90 10.93 -9.96
CA PHE A 163 10.10 9.78 -9.07
C PHE A 163 11.00 8.77 -9.78
N GLU A 164 12.16 8.46 -9.20
CA GLU A 164 13.10 7.48 -9.75
C GLU A 164 12.55 6.06 -9.68
N ILE A 165 11.83 5.76 -8.59
CA ILE A 165 11.07 4.54 -8.40
C ILE A 165 9.63 4.87 -8.02
N PRO A 166 8.64 4.08 -8.47
CA PRO A 166 7.22 4.34 -8.21
C PRO A 166 6.81 3.92 -6.79
N VAL A 167 7.30 4.65 -5.79
CA VAL A 167 6.93 4.53 -4.37
C VAL A 167 6.61 5.92 -3.82
N ILE A 168 5.74 5.99 -2.81
CA ILE A 168 5.45 7.21 -2.07
C ILE A 168 6.11 7.12 -0.70
N MET A 169 6.98 8.08 -0.41
CA MET A 169 7.66 8.24 0.89
C MET A 169 7.51 9.69 1.33
N GLY A 170 6.30 10.06 1.76
CA GLY A 170 5.91 11.43 2.13
C GLY A 170 5.59 12.35 0.95
N LYS A 171 6.29 12.19 -0.19
CA LYS A 171 6.07 12.95 -1.44
C LYS A 171 4.99 12.28 -2.31
N ILE A 172 3.93 13.01 -2.68
CA ILE A 172 2.86 12.49 -3.55
C ILE A 172 3.04 13.05 -4.97
N PRO A 173 3.12 12.20 -6.01
CA PRO A 173 3.27 12.66 -7.40
C PRO A 173 2.18 13.64 -7.83
N ALA A 174 2.56 14.74 -8.47
CA ALA A 174 1.60 15.72 -8.98
C ALA A 174 0.61 15.09 -9.98
N GLY A 175 -0.69 15.27 -9.73
CA GLY A 175 -1.78 14.69 -10.52
C GLY A 175 -2.26 13.33 -10.03
N LEU A 176 -1.64 12.76 -9.00
CA LEU A 176 -2.17 11.63 -8.22
C LEU A 176 -2.85 12.19 -6.96
N SER A 177 -4.04 11.69 -6.65
CA SER A 177 -4.75 12.00 -5.40
C SER A 177 -5.09 10.72 -4.66
N LEU A 178 -4.91 10.75 -3.33
CA LEU A 178 -5.22 9.62 -2.44
C LEU A 178 -6.33 10.05 -1.48
N PHE A 179 -7.45 9.34 -1.52
CA PHE A 179 -8.60 9.59 -0.68
C PHE A 179 -8.90 8.36 0.16
N GLY A 180 -8.96 8.48 1.48
CA GLY A 180 -9.21 7.32 2.32
C GLY A 180 -9.48 7.65 3.77
N TYR A 181 -9.38 6.60 4.59
CA TYR A 181 -9.58 6.65 6.03
C TYR A 181 -8.34 6.10 6.74
N GLU A 182 -8.11 6.60 7.95
CA GLU A 182 -7.17 5.98 8.88
C GLU A 182 -7.93 4.92 9.67
N GLU A 183 -7.76 3.65 9.29
CA GLU A 183 -8.46 2.51 9.88
C GLU A 183 -8.09 2.32 11.35
N GLU A 184 -9.01 1.73 12.12
CA GLU A 184 -8.67 1.32 13.47
C GLU A 184 -7.56 0.25 13.45
N LYS A 185 -6.71 0.30 14.48
CA LYS A 185 -5.61 -0.67 14.67
C LYS A 185 -6.10 -2.12 14.62
N SER A 186 -7.29 -2.37 15.14
CA SER A 186 -7.95 -3.68 15.18
C SER A 186 -8.00 -4.31 13.78
N LEU A 187 -8.26 -3.51 12.74
CA LEU A 187 -8.38 -3.99 11.36
C LEU A 187 -7.05 -4.50 10.79
N ALA A 188 -5.95 -3.75 10.97
CA ALA A 188 -4.63 -4.21 10.55
C ALA A 188 -4.22 -5.52 11.25
N LYS A 189 -4.66 -5.72 12.50
CA LYS A 189 -4.45 -6.97 13.24
C LYS A 189 -5.32 -8.12 12.71
N GLU A 190 -6.55 -7.84 12.32
CA GLU A 190 -7.47 -8.82 11.73
C GLU A 190 -6.95 -9.32 10.39
N TYR A 191 -6.52 -8.42 9.50
CA TYR A 191 -5.87 -8.79 8.25
C TYR A 191 -4.64 -9.67 8.50
N ALA A 192 -3.74 -9.27 9.39
CA ALA A 192 -2.54 -10.05 9.67
C ALA A 192 -2.85 -11.45 10.23
N ARG A 193 -3.87 -11.58 11.09
CA ARG A 193 -4.33 -12.89 11.57
C ARG A 193 -4.92 -13.75 10.47
N ARG A 194 -5.67 -13.14 9.55
CA ARG A 194 -6.22 -13.83 8.38
C ARG A 194 -5.10 -14.35 7.48
N PHE A 195 -4.15 -13.48 7.12
CA PHE A 195 -3.00 -13.83 6.29
C PHE A 195 -2.14 -14.92 6.93
N ALA A 196 -1.84 -14.79 8.22
CA ALA A 196 -1.13 -15.82 8.98
C ALA A 196 -1.86 -17.18 8.92
N LYS A 197 -3.19 -17.19 9.14
CA LYS A 197 -4.00 -18.41 9.06
C LYS A 197 -4.00 -19.03 7.68
N GLU A 198 -4.10 -18.23 6.61
CA GLU A 198 -4.01 -18.70 5.22
C GLU A 198 -2.64 -19.30 4.86
N SER A 199 -1.62 -18.95 5.64
CA SER A 199 -0.26 -19.50 5.53
C SER A 199 0.04 -20.57 6.59
N GLU A 200 -0.99 -21.04 7.32
CA GLU A 200 -0.88 -22.06 8.37
C GLU A 200 0.06 -21.67 9.53
N LEU A 201 0.18 -20.36 9.79
CA LEU A 201 1.00 -19.79 10.84
C LEU A 201 0.14 -19.06 11.87
N THR A 202 0.66 -18.95 13.10
CA THR A 202 0.16 -17.94 14.04
C THR A 202 0.60 -16.55 13.59
N PHE A 203 -0.09 -15.51 14.09
CA PHE A 203 0.31 -14.11 13.83
C PHE A 203 1.79 -13.85 14.15
N SER A 204 2.29 -14.36 15.29
CA SER A 204 3.68 -14.14 15.70
C SER A 204 4.69 -14.84 14.77
N GLU A 205 4.39 -16.09 14.39
CA GLU A 205 5.23 -16.84 13.44
C GLU A 205 5.25 -16.18 12.07
N TRP A 206 4.10 -15.70 11.59
CA TRP A 206 3.96 -15.03 10.31
C TRP A 206 4.77 -13.72 10.25
N ILE A 207 4.72 -12.89 11.30
CA ILE A 207 5.55 -11.69 11.37
C ILE A 207 7.04 -12.02 11.47
N ASN A 208 7.41 -13.02 12.27
CA ASN A 208 8.80 -13.47 12.37
C ASN A 208 9.32 -14.02 11.03
N TYR A 209 8.48 -14.75 10.27
CA TYR A 209 8.82 -15.21 8.93
C TYR A 209 9.18 -14.04 8.01
N HIS A 210 8.31 -13.02 7.93
CA HIS A 210 8.60 -11.82 7.14
C HIS A 210 9.86 -11.08 7.58
N LYS A 211 10.11 -11.00 8.90
CA LYS A 211 11.32 -10.39 9.45
C LYS A 211 12.57 -11.14 9.00
N MET A 212 12.57 -12.47 9.10
CA MET A 212 13.71 -13.30 8.66
C MET A 212 13.98 -13.15 7.17
N GLN A 213 12.93 -13.08 6.33
CA GLN A 213 13.09 -12.84 4.90
C GLN A 213 13.68 -11.45 4.62
N ALA A 214 13.22 -10.43 5.34
CA ALA A 214 13.76 -9.07 5.21
C ALA A 214 15.23 -8.99 5.63
N ASP A 215 15.61 -9.64 6.74
CA ASP A 215 17.01 -9.70 7.20
C ASP A 215 17.90 -10.41 6.17
N PHE A 216 17.48 -11.58 5.68
CA PHE A 216 18.23 -12.36 4.68
C PHE A 216 18.51 -11.54 3.40
N LEU A 217 17.49 -10.89 2.84
CA LEU A 217 17.63 -10.08 1.62
C LEU A 217 18.53 -8.85 1.83
N PHE A 218 18.49 -8.26 3.02
CA PHE A 218 19.31 -7.11 3.35
C PHE A 218 20.79 -7.47 3.49
N ASP A 219 21.09 -8.62 4.12
CA ASP A 219 22.45 -9.12 4.30
C ASP A 219 23.11 -9.49 2.96
N VAL A 220 22.37 -10.13 2.05
CA VAL A 220 22.85 -10.44 0.70
C VAL A 220 23.26 -9.16 -0.05
N ARG A 221 22.42 -8.12 0.00
CA ARG A 221 22.71 -6.84 -0.65
C ARG A 221 23.94 -6.14 -0.04
N ALA A 222 24.12 -6.20 1.27
CA ALA A 222 25.28 -5.62 1.94
C ALA A 222 26.58 -6.31 1.49
N GLN A 223 26.54 -7.62 1.21
CA GLN A 223 27.68 -8.37 0.68
C GLN A 223 28.00 -8.02 -0.78
N GLU A 224 26.98 -7.78 -1.61
CA GLU A 224 27.16 -7.41 -3.03
C GLU A 224 27.68 -5.98 -3.23
N THR A 225 27.40 -5.07 -2.30
CA THR A 225 27.76 -3.65 -2.42
C THR A 225 29.12 -3.29 -1.81
N GLY A 226 29.75 -4.22 -1.06
CA GLY A 226 31.06 -4.04 -0.43
C GLY A 226 31.07 -2.97 0.69
N PRO A 227 32.02 -3.01 1.63
CA PRO A 227 32.19 -1.92 2.58
C PRO A 227 32.59 -0.65 1.83
N SER A 228 31.82 0.42 2.03
CA SER A 228 32.12 1.78 1.57
C SER A 228 33.39 2.33 2.23
#